data_AF-A6GF96-F1
#
_entry.id   AF-A6GF96-F1
#
_cell.length_a   1.000
_cell.length_b   1.000
_cell.length_c   1.000
_cell.angle_alpha   90.00
_cell.angle_beta   90.00
_cell.angle_gamma   90.00
#
_symmetry.space_group_name_H-M   'P 1'
#
loop_
_entity.id
_entity.type
_entity.pdbx_description
1 polymer ?
#
loop_
_entity_poly.entity_id
_entity_poly.type
_entity_poly.pdbx_seq_one_letter_code
_entity_poly.pdbx_strand_id
1 'polypeptide(L)'
;MGSMTRTLLLPLAVFSLALTSACDKGDAKPEGDAKADKSDDKAEAKPDTKKAGDDSKQAAGPEGGEAGAAPGDAKHFDVDADKSGMLARNAAVLSSTDATSGDEALRGHLAGLSHHDANSSSDESLCKHIINLRVAENQPEGDVDSCVTHFEHQVVVLGPEVFAQMAQCVLDAKSVKDVEICEAAEKEAEELLHDKHHGDGLSKEVCEGAQTKFEELSVADAGDHGEFIAELLKEIRDDSVQACIDQGTQAEVDCLMKAKDMEALSACEGHEAAGEG
;
A
#
# COMPACT_ATOMS: atom_id res chain seq x y z
N MET A 1 7.27 49.90 10.63
CA MET A 1 8.68 49.92 10.17
C MET A 1 9.31 48.68 10.78
N GLY A 2 9.35 47.52 10.13
CA GLY A 2 9.84 47.27 8.79
C GLY A 2 11.23 46.63 8.93
N SER A 3 11.28 45.31 9.13
CA SER A 3 12.51 44.54 8.93
C SER A 3 12.13 43.21 8.28
N MET A 4 12.13 43.23 6.96
CA MET A 4 12.22 42.04 6.11
C MET A 4 13.62 41.47 6.26
N THR A 5 13.77 40.18 6.53
CA THR A 5 15.03 39.48 6.24
C THR A 5 14.76 38.03 5.86
N ARG A 6 14.52 37.87 4.55
CA ARG A 6 14.93 36.75 3.67
C ARG A 6 14.77 35.32 4.21
N THR A 7 13.64 34.73 3.85
CA THR A 7 13.48 33.29 3.61
C THR A 7 14.52 32.81 2.60
N LEU A 8 15.51 32.05 3.07
CA LEU A 8 16.32 31.16 2.25
C LEU A 8 15.59 29.81 2.23
N LEU A 9 14.75 29.62 1.21
CA LEU A 9 14.33 28.30 0.76
C LEU A 9 15.60 27.58 0.28
N LEU A 10 16.16 26.68 1.09
CA LEU A 10 17.05 25.65 0.56
C LEU A 10 16.16 24.55 -0.03
N PRO A 11 16.27 24.25 -1.34
CA PRO A 11 15.67 23.04 -1.88
C PRO A 11 16.34 21.83 -1.23
N LEU A 12 15.53 20.86 -0.76
CA LEU A 12 15.95 19.51 -0.48
C LEU A 12 16.61 18.93 -1.73
N ALA A 13 17.94 19.02 -1.76
CA ALA A 13 18.83 18.38 -2.70
C ALA A 13 19.37 17.13 -1.98
N VAL A 14 19.28 15.91 -2.48
CA VAL A 14 18.84 15.39 -3.77
C VAL A 14 18.52 13.90 -3.55
N PHE A 15 17.32 13.45 -3.93
CA PHE A 15 17.08 12.08 -4.38
C PHE A 15 17.95 11.86 -5.65
N SER A 16 19.24 11.54 -5.48
CA SER A 16 20.17 11.37 -6.61
C SER A 16 20.07 9.96 -7.17
N LEU A 17 19.05 9.71 -8.00
CA LEU A 17 19.12 8.64 -8.99
C LEU A 17 20.06 9.08 -10.12
N ALA A 18 21.33 8.73 -9.99
CA ALA A 18 22.26 8.73 -11.11
C ALA A 18 22.05 7.44 -11.92
N LEU A 19 21.01 7.40 -12.76
CA LEU A 19 20.99 6.47 -13.91
C LEU A 19 21.97 6.99 -14.97
N THR A 20 23.15 6.40 -15.01
CA THR A 20 23.97 6.38 -16.22
C THR A 20 23.91 4.98 -16.82
N SER A 21 23.03 4.81 -17.80
CA SER A 21 23.07 3.69 -18.73
C SER A 21 22.94 4.25 -20.14
N ALA A 22 23.94 3.93 -20.94
CA ALA A 22 24.03 4.23 -22.36
C ALA A 22 22.81 3.71 -23.12
N CYS A 23 22.29 4.51 -24.05
CA CYS A 23 21.74 3.99 -25.28
C CYS A 23 22.28 4.80 -26.44
N ASP A 24 22.96 4.05 -27.29
CA ASP A 24 23.62 4.44 -28.52
C ASP A 24 22.62 4.96 -29.56
N LYS A 25 23.17 5.62 -30.57
CA LYS A 25 22.52 6.41 -31.61
C LYS A 25 21.55 5.60 -32.49
N GLY A 26 20.49 6.27 -32.94
CA GLY A 26 19.69 5.84 -34.08
C GLY A 26 18.59 6.82 -34.46
N ASP A 27 18.95 7.84 -35.25
CA ASP A 27 18.05 8.81 -35.90
C ASP A 27 16.96 8.14 -36.79
N ALA A 28 15.71 8.63 -36.73
CA ALA A 28 14.95 9.07 -37.91
C ALA A 28 13.55 9.65 -37.57
N LYS A 29 13.18 10.65 -38.39
CA LYS A 29 12.10 11.65 -38.31
C LYS A 29 10.73 11.13 -38.83
N PRO A 30 9.58 11.77 -38.50
CA PRO A 30 8.23 11.30 -38.86
C PRO A 30 7.75 11.81 -40.23
N GLU A 31 6.76 11.11 -40.83
CA GLU A 31 5.63 11.60 -41.65
C GLU A 31 5.00 10.47 -42.50
N GLY A 32 3.65 10.50 -42.69
CA GLY A 32 3.03 10.05 -43.95
C GLY A 32 1.85 9.06 -43.88
N ASP A 33 0.66 9.56 -44.21
CA ASP A 33 -0.58 8.85 -44.59
C ASP A 33 -0.43 7.69 -45.60
N ALA A 34 -1.28 6.65 -45.49
CA ALA A 34 -2.30 6.27 -46.51
C ALA A 34 -2.74 4.78 -46.48
N LYS A 35 -4.07 4.60 -46.43
CA LYS A 35 -4.97 3.61 -47.10
C LYS A 35 -4.65 2.10 -47.18
N ALA A 36 -5.55 1.33 -46.57
CA ALA A 36 -6.47 0.30 -47.12
C ALA A 36 -5.99 -0.75 -48.17
N ASP A 37 -6.13 -2.04 -47.83
CA ASP A 37 -6.87 -3.11 -48.55
C ASP A 37 -6.86 -4.39 -47.66
N LYS A 38 -8.00 -4.97 -47.22
CA LYS A 38 -8.69 -6.16 -47.79
C LYS A 38 -7.73 -7.16 -48.49
N SER A 39 -7.69 -8.46 -48.18
CA SER A 39 -8.80 -9.43 -48.22
C SER A 39 -8.30 -10.81 -47.71
N ASP A 40 -9.25 -11.61 -47.20
CA ASP A 40 -9.37 -13.08 -47.28
C ASP A 40 -8.29 -14.01 -46.68
N ASP A 41 -8.56 -15.21 -46.18
CA ASP A 41 -9.71 -15.95 -45.65
C ASP A 41 -9.12 -17.35 -45.29
N LYS A 42 -9.77 -18.09 -44.40
CA LYS A 42 -9.62 -19.53 -44.10
C LYS A 42 -8.31 -20.03 -43.47
N ALA A 43 -8.32 -21.08 -42.63
CA ALA A 43 -9.29 -21.78 -41.79
C ALA A 43 -8.53 -23.02 -41.28
N GLU A 44 -8.79 -23.39 -40.01
CA GLU A 44 -8.78 -24.75 -39.47
C GLU A 44 -7.45 -25.54 -39.41
N ALA A 45 -6.98 -25.82 -38.18
CA ALA A 45 -7.25 -27.11 -37.51
C ALA A 45 -6.23 -27.38 -36.37
N LYS A 46 -6.73 -27.41 -35.12
CA LYS A 46 -6.22 -28.25 -34.02
C LYS A 46 -6.62 -29.73 -34.30
N PRO A 47 -6.22 -30.79 -33.53
CA PRO A 47 -5.52 -30.84 -32.24
C PRO A 47 -4.49 -32.01 -32.08
N ASP A 48 -4.02 -32.19 -30.82
CA ASP A 48 -3.65 -33.46 -30.16
C ASP A 48 -2.26 -34.06 -30.48
N THR A 49 -1.42 -34.53 -29.54
CA THR A 49 -1.72 -35.21 -28.28
C THR A 49 -0.43 -35.41 -27.43
N LYS A 50 -0.60 -35.43 -26.09
CA LYS A 50 0.02 -36.34 -25.08
C LYS A 50 1.52 -36.28 -24.69
N LYS A 51 1.71 -35.93 -23.40
CA LYS A 51 2.03 -36.84 -22.25
C LYS A 51 3.47 -36.84 -21.69
N ALA A 52 3.55 -36.29 -20.47
CA ALA A 52 4.13 -36.77 -19.19
C ALA A 52 5.61 -37.14 -19.01
N GLY A 53 6.11 -36.84 -17.79
CA GLY A 53 7.32 -37.36 -17.14
C GLY A 53 8.19 -36.21 -16.58
N ASP A 54 7.99 -35.71 -15.36
CA ASP A 54 8.34 -36.29 -14.04
C ASP A 54 9.86 -36.24 -13.73
N ASP A 55 10.18 -35.39 -12.75
CA ASP A 55 11.25 -35.39 -11.74
C ASP A 55 12.64 -36.00 -12.02
N SER A 56 13.69 -35.19 -11.80
CA SER A 56 14.57 -35.32 -10.62
C SER A 56 15.94 -34.63 -10.78
N LYS A 57 16.15 -33.63 -9.92
CA LYS A 57 17.32 -33.43 -9.03
C LYS A 57 18.71 -33.86 -9.54
N GLN A 58 19.58 -32.88 -9.76
CA GLN A 58 21.01 -33.08 -9.54
C GLN A 58 21.63 -31.86 -8.84
N ALA A 59 21.97 -32.08 -7.56
CA ALA A 59 22.87 -31.22 -6.80
C ALA A 59 24.31 -31.55 -7.20
N ALA A 60 25.08 -30.52 -7.53
CA ALA A 60 26.54 -30.51 -7.46
C ALA A 60 27.01 -29.06 -7.38
N GLY A 61 27.44 -28.63 -6.19
CA GLY A 61 28.55 -27.68 -6.09
C GLY A 61 29.77 -28.44 -5.59
N PRO A 62 30.92 -27.78 -5.34
CA PRO A 62 31.27 -26.39 -5.65
C PRO A 62 32.64 -26.25 -6.36
N GLU A 63 32.94 -25.05 -6.87
CA GLU A 63 34.26 -24.44 -7.15
C GLU A 63 34.02 -23.34 -8.22
N GLY A 64 34.27 -22.05 -8.09
CA GLY A 64 34.86 -21.18 -7.08
C GLY A 64 35.16 -19.85 -7.78
N GLY A 65 34.88 -18.71 -7.14
CA GLY A 65 35.49 -17.41 -7.50
C GLY A 65 34.62 -16.37 -8.19
N GLU A 66 33.81 -15.66 -7.42
CA GLU A 66 33.90 -14.20 -7.26
C GLU A 66 33.12 -13.85 -6.00
N ALA A 67 33.77 -13.20 -5.03
CA ALA A 67 33.14 -12.74 -3.81
C ALA A 67 32.25 -11.53 -4.14
N GLY A 68 31.09 -11.81 -4.74
CA GLY A 68 29.93 -10.96 -4.58
C GLY A 68 29.60 -10.95 -3.09
N ALA A 69 29.43 -9.77 -2.51
CA ALA A 69 28.82 -9.64 -1.20
C ALA A 69 27.59 -10.56 -1.17
N ALA A 70 27.49 -11.41 -0.15
CA ALA A 70 26.26 -12.16 0.06
C ALA A 70 25.11 -11.14 0.01
N PRO A 71 24.05 -11.37 -0.78
CA PRO A 71 22.85 -10.54 -0.65
C PRO A 71 22.48 -10.64 0.84
N GLY A 72 22.50 -9.51 1.54
CA GLY A 72 21.92 -9.49 2.88
C GLY A 72 20.52 -10.05 2.73
N ASP A 73 20.18 -11.06 3.53
CA ASP A 73 18.97 -11.88 3.38
C ASP A 73 17.79 -10.99 2.98
N ALA A 74 17.38 -11.06 1.70
CA ALA A 74 16.30 -10.24 1.20
C ALA A 74 15.04 -10.60 1.98
N LYS A 75 14.42 -9.60 2.61
CA LYS A 75 13.15 -9.77 3.30
C LYS A 75 12.04 -9.55 2.28
N HIS A 76 11.03 -10.42 2.29
CA HIS A 76 9.88 -10.35 1.42
C HIS A 76 8.63 -10.46 2.29
N PHE A 77 7.65 -9.58 2.10
CA PHE A 77 6.36 -9.67 2.79
C PHE A 77 5.39 -10.56 2.02
N ASP A 78 4.56 -11.29 2.75
CA ASP A 78 3.50 -12.11 2.15
C ASP A 78 2.32 -11.22 1.76
N VAL A 79 2.23 -10.88 0.47
CA VAL A 79 1.15 -10.07 -0.10
C VAL A 79 -0.12 -10.86 -0.37
N ASP A 80 -0.05 -12.19 -0.44
CA ASP A 80 -1.22 -13.02 -0.78
C ASP A 80 -2.16 -13.18 0.44
N ALA A 81 -1.67 -12.84 1.63
CA ALA A 81 -2.42 -12.81 2.89
C ALA A 81 -3.37 -11.61 2.99
N ASP A 82 -3.05 -10.48 2.35
CA ASP A 82 -3.87 -9.27 2.40
C ASP A 82 -4.93 -9.29 1.31
N LYS A 83 -6.18 -9.46 1.73
CA LYS A 83 -7.37 -9.37 0.85
C LYS A 83 -8.25 -8.20 1.23
N SER A 84 -7.64 -7.18 1.83
CA SER A 84 -8.38 -6.06 2.40
C SER A 84 -8.84 -5.10 1.30
N GLY A 85 -10.13 -4.79 1.33
CA GLY A 85 -10.68 -3.68 0.56
C GLY A 85 -10.42 -2.33 1.23
N MET A 86 -11.06 -1.29 0.68
CA MET A 86 -10.88 0.09 1.14
C MET A 86 -11.34 0.30 2.59
N LEU A 87 -12.40 -0.40 3.04
CA LEU A 87 -12.94 -0.23 4.39
C LEU A 87 -11.93 -0.64 5.46
N ALA A 88 -11.32 -1.81 5.29
CA ALA A 88 -10.33 -2.33 6.22
C ALA A 88 -9.07 -1.46 6.25
N ARG A 89 -8.62 -1.00 5.08
CA ARG A 89 -7.49 -0.07 4.93
C ARG A 89 -7.72 1.27 5.64
N ASN A 90 -8.85 1.91 5.39
CA ASN A 90 -9.19 3.16 6.07
C ASN A 90 -9.38 2.97 7.58
N ALA A 91 -10.04 1.89 7.97
CA ALA A 91 -10.26 1.59 9.37
C ALA A 91 -8.95 1.32 10.12
N ALA A 92 -7.96 0.71 9.44
CA ALA A 92 -6.63 0.50 9.99
C ALA A 92 -5.91 1.83 10.25
N VAL A 93 -5.95 2.79 9.32
CA VAL A 93 -5.37 4.14 9.54
C VAL A 93 -6.02 4.84 10.72
N LEU A 94 -7.35 4.84 10.76
CA LEU A 94 -8.07 5.45 11.88
C LEU A 94 -7.81 4.72 13.21
N SER A 95 -7.42 3.45 13.19
CA SER A 95 -7.10 2.68 14.39
C SER A 95 -5.64 2.81 14.84
N SER A 96 -4.72 3.16 13.93
CA SER A 96 -3.28 3.30 14.21
C SER A 96 -2.94 4.67 14.80
N THR A 97 -3.79 5.68 14.59
CA THR A 97 -3.62 7.01 15.18
C THR A 97 -3.97 7.05 16.67
N ASP A 98 -3.12 7.71 17.46
CA ASP A 98 -3.37 7.92 18.89
C ASP A 98 -4.64 8.79 19.14
N ALA A 99 -5.15 9.52 18.16
CA ALA A 99 -6.30 10.42 18.32
C ALA A 99 -7.64 9.70 18.51
N THR A 100 -7.82 8.50 17.97
CA THR A 100 -9.04 7.68 18.15
C THR A 100 -9.00 6.85 19.44
N SER A 101 -7.86 6.81 20.13
CA SER A 101 -7.69 6.06 21.37
C SER A 101 -8.61 6.53 22.52
N GLY A 102 -9.13 7.77 22.43
CA GLY A 102 -10.06 8.35 23.39
C GLY A 102 -11.55 8.03 23.17
N ASP A 103 -11.92 7.50 22.00
CA ASP A 103 -13.31 7.16 21.65
C ASP A 103 -13.48 5.63 21.54
N GLU A 104 -13.96 5.01 22.63
CA GLU A 104 -14.11 3.56 22.71
C GLU A 104 -15.14 3.01 21.70
N ALA A 105 -16.14 3.78 21.31
CA ALA A 105 -17.19 3.34 20.40
C ALA A 105 -16.66 3.29 18.96
N LEU A 106 -16.09 4.39 18.48
CA LEU A 106 -15.48 4.46 17.17
C LEU A 106 -14.37 3.41 17.04
N ARG A 107 -13.48 3.30 18.05
CA ARG A 107 -12.42 2.28 18.05
C ARG A 107 -12.95 0.86 17.97
N GLY A 108 -14.07 0.56 18.64
CA GLY A 108 -14.74 -0.73 18.56
C GLY A 108 -15.26 -1.04 17.16
N HIS A 109 -15.88 -0.06 16.50
CA HIS A 109 -16.36 -0.20 15.13
C HIS A 109 -15.22 -0.37 14.13
N LEU A 110 -14.15 0.41 14.26
CA LEU A 110 -12.98 0.35 13.39
C LEU A 110 -12.22 -0.97 13.53
N ALA A 111 -12.11 -1.52 14.74
CA ALA A 111 -11.49 -2.83 14.95
C ALA A 111 -12.25 -3.97 14.25
N GLY A 112 -13.58 -3.87 14.15
CA GLY A 112 -14.39 -4.81 13.36
C GLY A 112 -14.21 -4.67 11.84
N LEU A 113 -13.70 -3.53 11.37
CA LEU A 113 -13.47 -3.28 9.94
C LEU A 113 -12.03 -3.56 9.52
N SER A 114 -11.05 -3.21 10.34
CA SER A 114 -9.63 -3.26 9.97
C SER A 114 -9.09 -4.68 9.84
N HIS A 115 -9.80 -5.68 10.40
CA HIS A 115 -9.36 -7.07 10.54
C HIS A 115 -7.97 -7.24 11.21
N HIS A 116 -7.42 -6.15 11.73
CA HIS A 116 -6.10 -6.08 12.32
C HIS A 116 -6.20 -6.22 13.84
N ASP A 117 -5.18 -6.83 14.46
CA ASP A 117 -5.09 -6.96 15.91
C ASP A 117 -5.11 -5.57 16.56
N ALA A 118 -6.00 -5.35 17.53
CA ALA A 118 -6.15 -4.09 18.28
C ALA A 118 -4.92 -3.74 19.15
N ASN A 119 -3.82 -4.49 19.00
CA ASN A 119 -2.56 -4.36 19.71
C ASN A 119 -1.36 -4.02 18.80
N SER A 120 -1.57 -3.59 17.55
CA SER A 120 -0.48 -3.00 16.74
C SER A 120 0.17 -1.83 17.47
N SER A 121 1.45 -1.60 17.18
CA SER A 121 2.10 -0.35 17.58
C SER A 121 1.49 0.81 16.80
N SER A 122 1.27 1.95 17.45
CA SER A 122 0.84 3.18 16.76
C SER A 122 1.91 3.69 15.81
N ASP A 123 1.49 4.48 14.81
CA ASP A 123 2.41 5.07 13.83
C ASP A 123 3.42 5.99 14.51
N GLU A 124 3.00 6.71 15.56
CA GLU A 124 3.88 7.52 16.40
C GLU A 124 4.95 6.66 17.10
N SER A 125 4.60 5.45 17.53
CA SER A 125 5.52 4.54 18.20
C SER A 125 6.56 3.98 17.24
N LEU A 126 6.15 3.62 16.01
CA LEU A 126 7.04 3.21 14.93
C LEU A 126 8.02 4.35 14.57
N CYS A 127 7.50 5.55 14.39
CA CYS A 127 8.30 6.73 14.07
C CYS A 127 9.30 7.06 15.16
N LYS A 128 8.89 7.05 16.43
CA LYS A 128 9.81 7.26 17.57
C LYS A 128 10.93 6.22 17.58
N HIS A 129 10.64 4.96 17.26
CA HIS A 129 11.66 3.91 17.17
C HIS A 129 12.68 4.19 16.07
N ILE A 130 12.23 4.52 14.84
CA ILE A 130 13.11 4.88 13.72
C ILE A 130 13.99 6.07 14.07
N ILE A 131 13.41 7.12 14.64
CA ILE A 131 14.11 8.33 15.04
C ILE A 131 15.18 8.02 16.09
N ASN A 132 14.87 7.19 17.09
CA ASN A 132 15.84 6.77 18.09
C ASN A 132 17.03 6.02 17.48
N LEU A 133 16.79 5.16 16.48
CA LEU A 133 17.88 4.48 15.75
C LEU A 133 18.74 5.50 14.98
N ARG A 134 18.14 6.47 14.28
CA ARG A 134 18.87 7.52 13.56
C ARG A 134 19.74 8.36 14.50
N VAL A 135 19.20 8.79 15.63
CA VAL A 135 19.94 9.56 16.64
C VAL A 135 21.10 8.74 17.21
N ALA A 136 20.88 7.47 17.53
CA ALA A 136 21.93 6.58 18.03
C ALA A 136 23.10 6.41 17.04
N GLU A 137 22.81 6.52 15.74
CA GLU A 137 23.79 6.43 14.66
C GLU A 137 24.34 7.79 14.17
N ASN A 138 24.00 8.89 14.84
CA ASN A 138 24.38 10.26 14.46
C ASN A 138 23.87 10.68 13.06
N GLN A 139 22.71 10.16 12.64
CA GLN A 139 21.99 10.60 11.46
C GLN A 139 21.02 11.75 11.82
N PRO A 140 20.52 12.51 10.83
CA PRO A 140 19.46 13.50 11.06
C PRO A 140 18.23 12.86 11.71
N GLU A 141 17.73 13.48 12.77
CA GLU A 141 16.63 12.97 13.60
C GLU A 141 15.36 12.70 12.76
N GLY A 142 15.07 13.56 11.78
CA GLY A 142 13.80 13.51 11.05
C GLY A 142 12.70 14.27 11.78
N ASP A 143 11.47 14.16 11.27
CA ASP A 143 10.29 14.80 11.81
C ASP A 143 9.23 13.72 12.10
N VAL A 144 8.67 13.72 13.32
CA VAL A 144 7.70 12.70 13.74
C VAL A 144 6.43 12.80 12.91
N ASP A 145 5.90 14.01 12.72
CA ASP A 145 4.61 14.23 12.06
C ASP A 145 4.70 13.79 10.60
N SER A 146 5.76 14.18 9.89
CA SER A 146 6.00 13.71 8.51
C SER A 146 6.19 12.20 8.41
N CYS A 147 6.73 11.55 9.44
CA CYS A 147 6.87 10.10 9.47
C CYS A 147 5.52 9.42 9.72
N VAL A 148 4.69 9.97 10.62
CA VAL A 148 3.34 9.47 10.91
C VAL A 148 2.49 9.55 9.65
N THR A 149 2.44 10.71 8.99
CA THR A 149 1.72 10.86 7.72
C THR A 149 2.18 9.85 6.67
N HIS A 150 3.49 9.60 6.57
CA HIS A 150 3.98 8.55 5.67
C HIS A 150 3.42 7.17 6.01
N PHE A 151 3.35 6.79 7.28
CA PHE A 151 2.75 5.51 7.67
C PHE A 151 1.24 5.46 7.47
N GLU A 152 0.51 6.54 7.70
CA GLU A 152 -0.92 6.62 7.39
C GLU A 152 -1.20 6.28 5.92
N HIS A 153 -0.41 6.81 4.99
CA HIS A 153 -0.46 6.43 3.57
C HIS A 153 -0.10 4.94 3.35
N GLN A 154 0.99 4.47 3.98
CA GLN A 154 1.46 3.10 3.79
C GLN A 154 0.49 2.03 4.30
N VAL A 155 -0.23 2.30 5.39
CA VAL A 155 -1.30 1.41 5.86
C VAL A 155 -2.35 1.22 4.76
N VAL A 156 -2.71 2.28 4.03
CA VAL A 156 -3.70 2.21 2.95
C VAL A 156 -3.16 1.51 1.72
N VAL A 157 -1.92 1.81 1.32
CA VAL A 157 -1.33 1.25 0.09
C VAL A 157 -1.01 -0.23 0.25
N LEU A 158 -0.42 -0.64 1.37
CA LEU A 158 -0.06 -2.04 1.62
C LEU A 158 -1.25 -2.87 2.08
N GLY A 159 -2.15 -2.28 2.85
CA GLY A 159 -3.19 -3.01 3.57
C GLY A 159 -2.73 -3.42 4.97
N PRO A 160 -3.68 -3.67 5.88
CA PRO A 160 -3.40 -3.93 7.28
C PRO A 160 -2.45 -5.11 7.49
N GLU A 161 -2.53 -6.19 6.71
CA GLU A 161 -1.76 -7.41 6.97
C GLU A 161 -0.32 -7.31 6.48
N VAL A 162 -0.09 -6.65 5.33
CA VAL A 162 1.27 -6.37 4.85
C VAL A 162 1.90 -5.27 5.69
N PHE A 163 1.14 -4.23 6.06
CA PHE A 163 1.61 -3.20 6.96
C PHE A 163 2.01 -3.77 8.33
N ALA A 164 1.26 -4.72 8.89
CA ALA A 164 1.62 -5.40 10.13
C ALA A 164 3.01 -6.06 10.06
N GLN A 165 3.31 -6.73 8.95
CA GLN A 165 4.61 -7.36 8.71
C GLN A 165 5.73 -6.31 8.61
N MET A 166 5.46 -5.18 7.94
CA MET A 166 6.39 -4.05 7.84
C MET A 166 6.62 -3.39 9.21
N ALA A 167 5.56 -3.08 9.95
CA ALA A 167 5.64 -2.51 11.29
C ALA A 167 6.45 -3.41 12.24
N GLN A 168 6.18 -4.72 12.23
CA GLN A 168 6.95 -5.68 13.02
C GLN A 168 8.42 -5.72 12.58
N CYS A 169 8.70 -5.67 11.27
CA CYS A 169 10.06 -5.56 10.75
C CYS A 169 10.80 -4.34 11.32
N VAL A 170 10.15 -3.18 11.29
CA VAL A 170 10.71 -1.92 11.80
C VAL A 170 10.96 -1.99 13.30
N LEU A 171 10.03 -2.53 14.08
CA LEU A 171 10.21 -2.71 15.54
C LEU A 171 11.37 -3.66 15.87
N ASP A 172 11.54 -4.71 15.05
CA ASP A 172 12.62 -5.67 15.21
C ASP A 172 13.98 -5.11 14.76
N ALA A 173 14.01 -4.07 13.92
CA ALA A 173 15.22 -3.40 13.49
C ALA A 173 16.07 -2.91 14.67
N LYS A 174 17.39 -3.02 14.53
CA LYS A 174 18.37 -2.61 15.54
C LYS A 174 19.35 -1.56 15.02
N SER A 175 19.23 -1.19 13.75
CA SER A 175 20.03 -0.19 13.07
C SER A 175 19.22 0.50 11.98
N VAL A 176 19.69 1.66 11.50
CA VAL A 176 19.07 2.34 10.35
C VAL A 176 19.11 1.45 9.11
N LYS A 177 20.18 0.67 8.94
CA LYS A 177 20.31 -0.27 7.82
C LYS A 177 19.25 -1.38 7.86
N ASP A 178 18.86 -1.85 9.04
CA ASP A 178 17.78 -2.85 9.16
C ASP A 178 16.43 -2.24 8.75
N VAL A 179 16.20 -0.97 9.07
CA VAL A 179 15.00 -0.23 8.62
C VAL A 179 15.00 -0.10 7.10
N GLU A 180 16.13 0.22 6.47
CA GLU A 180 16.26 0.28 5.00
C GLU A 180 15.92 -1.07 4.33
N ILE A 181 16.20 -2.20 4.99
CA ILE A 181 15.80 -3.53 4.51
C ILE A 181 14.28 -3.71 4.60
N CYS A 182 13.64 -3.22 5.67
CA CYS A 182 12.18 -3.23 5.79
C CYS A 182 11.52 -2.36 4.71
N GLU A 183 12.04 -1.15 4.46
CA GLU A 183 11.55 -0.23 3.41
C GLU A 183 11.72 -0.83 2.01
N ALA A 184 12.80 -1.58 1.76
CA ALA A 184 12.98 -2.27 0.49
C ALA A 184 11.96 -3.39 0.29
N ALA A 185 11.66 -4.17 1.34
CA ALA A 185 10.64 -5.22 1.32
C ALA A 185 9.22 -4.65 1.17
N GLU A 186 8.96 -3.50 1.77
CA GLU A 186 7.71 -2.74 1.66
C GLU A 186 7.45 -2.30 0.22
N LYS A 187 8.44 -1.68 -0.43
CA LYS A 187 8.33 -1.28 -1.85
C LYS A 187 8.08 -2.46 -2.79
N GLU A 188 8.76 -3.59 -2.56
CA GLU A 188 8.49 -4.80 -3.33
C GLU A 188 7.04 -5.29 -3.12
N ALA A 189 6.54 -5.24 -1.89
CA ALA A 189 5.17 -5.64 -1.58
C ALA A 189 4.14 -4.71 -2.22
N GLU A 190 4.34 -3.39 -2.17
CA GLU A 190 3.52 -2.40 -2.87
C GLU A 190 3.46 -2.67 -4.37
N GLU A 191 4.61 -2.86 -5.03
CA GLU A 191 4.67 -3.20 -6.45
C GLU A 191 3.87 -4.48 -6.77
N LEU A 192 4.03 -5.52 -5.94
CA LEU A 192 3.31 -6.78 -6.12
C LEU A 192 1.80 -6.65 -5.90
N LEU A 193 1.35 -5.82 -4.95
CA LEU A 193 -0.07 -5.57 -4.69
C LEU A 193 -0.71 -4.80 -5.86
N HIS A 194 -0.01 -3.83 -6.43
CA HIS A 194 -0.45 -3.12 -7.63
C HIS A 194 -0.42 -4.01 -8.88
N ASP A 195 0.47 -4.98 -9.00
CA ASP A 195 0.45 -5.91 -10.13
C ASP A 195 -0.60 -7.03 -9.98
N LYS A 196 -0.92 -7.41 -8.73
CA LYS A 196 -1.85 -8.51 -8.40
C LYS A 196 -3.16 -7.97 -7.82
N HIS A 197 -3.96 -7.33 -8.66
CA HIS A 197 -5.30 -6.91 -8.29
C HIS A 197 -6.14 -8.12 -7.86
N HIS A 198 -6.80 -8.05 -6.70
CA HIS A 198 -7.77 -9.04 -6.27
C HIS A 198 -9.21 -8.48 -6.14
N GLY A 199 -9.39 -7.18 -6.38
CA GLY A 199 -10.69 -6.52 -6.40
C GLY A 199 -11.48 -6.72 -7.69
N ASP A 200 -12.67 -6.14 -7.73
CA ASP A 200 -13.61 -6.24 -8.87
C ASP A 200 -13.29 -5.23 -10.00
N GLY A 201 -12.26 -4.39 -9.85
CA GLY A 201 -11.89 -3.36 -10.82
C GLY A 201 -12.94 -2.24 -10.91
N LEU A 202 -13.32 -1.70 -9.76
CA LEU A 202 -14.37 -0.68 -9.64
C LEU A 202 -13.98 0.64 -10.31
N SER A 203 -14.97 1.43 -10.73
CA SER A 203 -14.68 2.75 -11.31
C SER A 203 -14.27 3.76 -10.23
N LYS A 204 -13.48 4.76 -10.62
CA LYS A 204 -13.08 5.85 -9.74
C LYS A 204 -14.28 6.53 -9.09
N GLU A 205 -15.35 6.78 -9.84
CA GLU A 205 -16.55 7.44 -9.33
C GLU A 205 -17.27 6.61 -8.26
N VAL A 206 -17.29 5.27 -8.42
CA VAL A 206 -17.85 4.37 -7.41
C VAL A 206 -17.02 4.44 -6.13
N CYS A 207 -15.70 4.39 -6.26
CA CYS A 207 -14.77 4.45 -5.13
C CYS A 207 -14.74 5.82 -4.43
N GLU A 208 -14.81 6.92 -5.17
CA GLU A 208 -14.95 8.27 -4.59
C GLU A 208 -16.27 8.42 -3.81
N GLY A 209 -17.35 7.82 -4.32
CA GLY A 209 -18.64 7.77 -3.63
C GLY A 209 -18.58 6.94 -2.35
N ALA A 210 -17.93 5.77 -2.42
CA ALA A 210 -17.68 4.91 -1.27
C ALA A 210 -16.84 5.65 -0.20
N GLN A 211 -15.71 6.25 -0.58
CA GLN A 211 -14.84 7.00 0.34
C GLN A 211 -15.59 8.15 1.01
N THR A 212 -16.39 8.89 0.26
CA THR A 212 -17.22 9.97 0.81
C THR A 212 -18.22 9.44 1.84
N LYS A 213 -18.86 8.29 1.55
CA LYS A 213 -19.79 7.68 2.50
C LYS A 213 -19.08 7.21 3.77
N PHE A 214 -17.89 6.62 3.65
CA PHE A 214 -17.08 6.23 4.80
C PHE A 214 -16.67 7.42 5.66
N GLU A 215 -16.22 8.51 5.03
CA GLU A 215 -15.87 9.78 5.67
C GLU A 215 -17.06 10.35 6.45
N GLU A 216 -18.25 10.42 5.83
CA GLU A 216 -19.47 10.89 6.49
C GLU A 216 -19.81 10.07 7.75
N LEU A 217 -19.75 8.73 7.66
CA LEU A 217 -20.08 7.85 8.79
C LEU A 217 -19.03 7.98 9.90
N SER A 218 -17.75 8.01 9.56
CA SER A 218 -16.65 8.08 10.53
C SER A 218 -16.64 9.42 11.27
N VAL A 219 -16.81 10.53 10.55
CA VAL A 219 -16.87 11.88 11.16
C VAL A 219 -18.08 12.03 12.07
N ALA A 220 -19.24 11.46 11.69
CA ALA A 220 -20.44 11.49 12.51
C ALA A 220 -20.29 10.68 13.81
N ASP A 221 -19.59 9.55 13.76
CA ASP A 221 -19.36 8.67 14.90
C ASP A 221 -18.29 9.22 15.86
N ALA A 222 -17.28 9.92 15.33
CA ALA A 222 -16.15 10.47 16.09
C ALA A 222 -16.47 11.63 17.05
N GLY A 223 -17.71 12.14 17.06
CA GLY A 223 -18.14 13.21 17.97
C GLY A 223 -17.23 14.46 17.91
N ASP A 224 -16.61 14.80 19.04
CA ASP A 224 -15.74 15.98 19.18
C ASP A 224 -14.42 15.87 18.38
N HIS A 225 -14.07 14.67 17.90
CA HIS A 225 -12.88 14.41 17.07
C HIS A 225 -13.17 14.44 15.57
N GLY A 226 -14.40 14.74 15.15
CA GLY A 226 -14.81 14.67 13.74
C GLY A 226 -13.97 15.53 12.78
N GLU A 227 -13.48 16.69 13.19
CA GLU A 227 -12.61 17.53 12.35
C GLU A 227 -11.26 16.86 12.07
N PHE A 228 -10.65 16.25 13.10
CA PHE A 228 -9.41 15.51 12.94
C PHE A 228 -9.58 14.30 12.01
N ILE A 229 -10.66 13.52 12.19
CA ILE A 229 -10.95 12.37 11.33
C ILE A 229 -11.19 12.80 9.88
N ALA A 230 -11.89 13.92 9.66
CA ALA A 230 -12.09 14.45 8.32
C ALA A 230 -10.76 14.86 7.66
N GLU A 231 -9.87 15.52 8.40
CA GLU A 231 -8.54 15.90 7.88
C GLU A 231 -7.69 14.67 7.54
N LEU A 232 -7.65 13.68 8.43
CA LEU A 232 -6.91 12.43 8.22
C LEU A 232 -7.43 11.65 6.99
N LEU A 233 -8.76 11.43 6.89
CA LEU A 233 -9.36 10.74 5.75
C LEU A 233 -9.22 11.49 4.43
N LYS A 234 -9.07 12.81 4.49
CA LYS A 234 -8.79 13.64 3.32
C LYS A 234 -7.34 13.51 2.88
N GLU A 235 -6.40 13.41 3.80
CA GLU A 235 -4.97 13.23 3.50
C GLU A 235 -4.75 11.92 2.73
N ILE A 236 -5.32 10.81 3.20
CA ILE A 236 -5.18 9.49 2.57
C ILE A 236 -6.13 9.23 1.40
N ARG A 237 -6.98 10.20 1.03
CA ARG A 237 -8.15 9.99 0.16
C ARG A 237 -7.81 9.34 -1.18
N ASP A 238 -6.75 9.82 -1.83
CA ASP A 238 -6.37 9.35 -3.15
C ASP A 238 -5.89 7.89 -3.09
N ASP A 239 -5.14 7.51 -2.05
CA ASP A 239 -4.70 6.14 -1.83
C ASP A 239 -5.88 5.22 -1.50
N SER A 240 -6.84 5.69 -0.69
CA SER A 240 -8.05 4.93 -0.37
C SER A 240 -8.88 4.65 -1.63
N VAL A 241 -9.03 5.65 -2.50
CA VAL A 241 -9.74 5.50 -3.77
C VAL A 241 -8.99 4.54 -4.70
N GLN A 242 -7.67 4.63 -4.78
CA GLN A 242 -6.87 3.71 -5.59
C GLN A 242 -6.94 2.27 -5.07
N ALA A 243 -6.83 2.08 -3.76
CA ALA A 243 -7.00 0.78 -3.11
C ALA A 243 -8.40 0.19 -3.37
N CYS A 244 -9.45 1.02 -3.37
CA CYS A 244 -10.79 0.58 -3.78
C CYS A 244 -10.86 0.12 -5.23
N ILE A 245 -10.18 0.80 -6.16
CA ILE A 245 -10.16 0.43 -7.58
C ILE A 245 -9.44 -0.92 -7.75
N ASP A 246 -8.30 -1.10 -7.09
CA ASP A 246 -7.43 -2.25 -7.29
C ASP A 246 -7.88 -3.48 -6.48
N GLN A 247 -8.34 -3.26 -5.25
CA GLN A 247 -8.58 -4.30 -4.24
C GLN A 247 -10.02 -4.34 -3.72
N GLY A 248 -10.81 -3.28 -3.91
CA GLY A 248 -12.19 -3.20 -3.46
C GLY A 248 -13.12 -4.14 -4.23
N THR A 249 -14.19 -4.57 -3.55
CA THR A 249 -15.24 -5.41 -4.17
C THR A 249 -16.57 -4.68 -4.23
N GLN A 250 -17.42 -5.03 -5.20
CA GLN A 250 -18.76 -4.47 -5.29
C GLN A 250 -19.59 -4.82 -4.05
N ALA A 251 -19.36 -6.00 -3.45
CA ALA A 251 -20.04 -6.41 -2.22
C ALA A 251 -19.70 -5.51 -1.02
N GLU A 252 -18.42 -5.14 -0.88
CA GLU A 252 -17.94 -4.19 0.13
C GLU A 252 -18.62 -2.82 -0.06
N VAL A 253 -18.56 -2.27 -1.28
CA VAL A 253 -19.16 -0.96 -1.59
C VAL A 253 -20.68 -1.00 -1.37
N ASP A 254 -21.36 -2.04 -1.84
CA ASP A 254 -22.80 -2.19 -1.64
C ASP A 254 -23.19 -2.26 -0.17
N CYS A 255 -22.35 -2.84 0.69
CA CYS A 255 -22.57 -2.87 2.12
C CYS A 255 -22.40 -1.48 2.73
N LEU A 256 -21.28 -0.80 2.43
CA LEU A 256 -21.02 0.57 2.88
C LEU A 256 -22.14 1.54 2.48
N MET A 257 -22.61 1.46 1.25
CA MET A 257 -23.67 2.36 0.75
C MET A 257 -25.03 2.12 1.43
N LYS A 258 -25.25 0.94 2.04
CA LYS A 258 -26.45 0.62 2.83
C LYS A 258 -26.30 0.93 4.31
N ALA A 259 -25.06 1.04 4.81
CA ALA A 259 -24.79 1.35 6.20
C ALA A 259 -25.28 2.77 6.56
N LYS A 260 -25.87 2.87 7.75
CA LYS A 260 -26.44 4.13 8.27
C LYS A 260 -25.54 4.83 9.27
N ASP A 261 -24.68 4.04 9.93
CA ASP A 261 -23.78 4.40 11.02
C ASP A 261 -22.56 3.46 10.98
N MET A 262 -21.55 3.75 11.79
CA MET A 262 -20.34 2.92 11.90
C MET A 262 -20.61 1.56 12.53
N GLU A 263 -21.63 1.45 13.40
CA GLU A 263 -22.07 0.17 13.96
C GLU A 263 -22.54 -0.79 12.85
N ALA A 264 -23.47 -0.34 12.00
CA ALA A 264 -23.95 -1.12 10.86
C ALA A 264 -22.85 -1.39 9.83
N LEU A 265 -21.91 -0.45 9.68
CA LEU A 265 -20.77 -0.63 8.79
C LEU A 265 -19.82 -1.71 9.33
N SER A 266 -19.56 -1.78 10.63
CA SER A 266 -18.69 -2.80 11.23
C SER A 266 -19.19 -4.24 11.03
N ALA A 267 -20.50 -4.39 10.74
CA ALA A 267 -21.09 -5.66 10.36
C ALA A 267 -20.93 -6.02 8.86
N CYS A 268 -20.24 -5.19 8.07
CA CYS A 268 -19.94 -5.47 6.66
C CYS A 268 -18.88 -6.55 6.44
N GLU A 269 -18.39 -7.20 7.50
CA GLU A 269 -17.51 -8.35 7.38
C GLU A 269 -18.15 -9.50 6.58
N GLY A 270 -17.42 -10.01 5.59
CA GLY A 270 -17.62 -11.39 5.15
C GLY A 270 -18.95 -11.72 4.46
N HIS A 271 -19.42 -10.89 3.53
CA HIS A 271 -20.09 -11.47 2.37
C HIS A 271 -19.03 -12.16 1.49
N GLU A 272 -18.46 -13.25 2.01
CA GLU A 272 -18.00 -14.33 1.16
C GLU A 272 -19.11 -14.57 0.14
N ALA A 273 -18.72 -14.59 -1.12
CA ALA A 273 -19.56 -15.06 -2.19
C ALA A 273 -20.26 -16.35 -1.73
N ALA A 274 -21.56 -16.26 -1.46
CA ALA A 274 -22.44 -17.40 -1.52
C ALA A 274 -22.46 -17.84 -3.00
N GLY A 275 -21.42 -18.59 -3.37
CA GLY A 275 -21.12 -19.06 -4.70
C GLY A 275 -20.47 -20.42 -4.57
N GLU A 276 -21.33 -21.43 -4.41
CA GLU A 276 -21.00 -22.83 -4.61
C GLU A 276 -20.19 -23.03 -5.90
N GLY A 277 -19.15 -23.85 -5.84
CA GLY A 277 -18.35 -24.32 -6.98
C GLY A 277 -17.30 -25.33 -6.57
#